data_AF-A0A2E4PNP8-F1
#
_entry.id   AF-A0A2E4PNP8-F1
#
_cell.length_a   1.000
_cell.length_b   1.000
_cell.length_c   1.000
_cell.angle_alpha   90.00
_cell.angle_beta   90.00
_cell.angle_gamma   90.00
#
_symmetry.space_group_name_H-M   'P 1'
#
loop_
_entity.id
_entity.type
_entity.pdbx_description
1 polymer ?
#
loop_
_entity_poly.entity_id
_entity_poly.type
_entity_poly.pdbx_seq_one_letter_code
_entity_poly.pdbx_strand_id
1 'polypeptide(L)'
;MKIKSIFLIAGFFLASMASSQSYIQYYADVSNQVSQTNITTYLTEFENLGVKRRGTQPLEDTYNWLRNKYLGFGYTNAQFQEDTFINGGYTCKNLVVTKVGTLYPNTFVIICGHYDSIVGTGTNDNGSGIATILEVARLLQNIPTEYSIKFINFSGEEDGLVGSQHYVNSVVNATNPKLDIKLVFNLDEVGGVAGMTNNTITCERDTGTPTTNNAASNTITNELITCVGLYSPLNTYLSYAYASDYMPFEDNNEVITGFFETNETSHKHSATDLLINMDPVYNYNVAKAATGAMMHFAVAATTLDETAFTNIASVRFFPNPVKDNLYIDFGILPAKEYEIEILDVYGKKVFNNLIQSPKQLVNINISHLNRGIYLVQLSFEGATIRKKIIIK
;
A
#
# COMPACT_ATOMS: atom_id res chain seq x y z
N MET A 1 68.90 -18.06 -0.94
CA MET A 1 67.89 -17.27 -1.68
C MET A 1 66.58 -18.07 -1.75
N LYS A 2 65.65 -17.83 -0.82
CA LYS A 2 64.27 -18.37 -0.86
C LYS A 2 63.34 -17.28 -0.36
N ILE A 3 62.68 -16.60 -1.29
CA ILE A 3 61.66 -15.58 -1.00
C ILE A 3 60.36 -16.33 -0.69
N LYS A 4 59.86 -16.21 0.55
CA LYS A 4 58.51 -16.67 0.91
C LYS A 4 57.54 -15.54 0.55
N SER A 5 56.75 -15.73 -0.49
CA SER A 5 55.62 -14.86 -0.82
C SER A 5 54.52 -15.05 0.22
N ILE A 6 54.25 -14.00 1.00
CA ILE A 6 53.08 -13.92 1.88
C ILE A 6 51.93 -13.38 1.03
N PHE A 7 50.96 -14.23 0.72
CA PHE A 7 49.68 -13.80 0.15
C PHE A 7 48.83 -13.18 1.27
N LEU A 8 48.67 -11.87 1.24
CA LEU A 8 47.64 -11.18 2.03
C LEU A 8 46.30 -11.42 1.32
N ILE A 9 45.45 -12.27 1.91
CA ILE A 9 44.04 -12.39 1.50
C ILE A 9 43.33 -11.19 2.12
N ALA A 10 43.08 -10.16 1.30
CA ALA A 10 42.20 -9.06 1.67
C ALA A 10 40.75 -9.61 1.66
N GLY A 11 40.20 -9.86 2.84
CA GLY A 11 38.78 -10.20 3.00
C GLY A 11 37.93 -9.00 2.62
N PHE A 12 37.29 -9.05 1.46
CA PHE A 12 36.18 -8.16 1.13
C PHE A 12 35.01 -8.50 2.05
N PHE A 13 34.83 -7.73 3.11
CA PHE A 13 33.56 -7.68 3.83
C PHE A 13 32.53 -7.02 2.92
N LEU A 14 31.73 -7.82 2.23
CA LEU A 14 30.45 -7.39 1.69
C LEU A 14 29.55 -7.08 2.88
N ALA A 15 29.43 -5.80 3.23
CA ALA A 15 28.37 -5.34 4.10
C ALA A 15 27.05 -5.52 3.35
N SER A 16 26.30 -6.58 3.67
CA SER A 16 24.89 -6.64 3.33
C SER A 16 24.21 -5.51 4.09
N MET A 17 23.78 -4.48 3.36
CA MET A 17 22.83 -3.52 3.90
C MET A 17 21.50 -4.25 4.02
N ALA A 18 21.29 -4.92 5.15
CA ALA A 18 19.96 -5.33 5.56
C ALA A 18 19.23 -4.03 5.92
N SER A 19 18.41 -3.53 5.00
CA SER A 19 17.40 -2.53 5.33
C SER A 19 16.40 -3.20 6.27
N SER A 20 16.64 -3.11 7.58
CA SER A 20 15.63 -3.46 8.56
C SER A 20 14.47 -2.50 8.37
N GLN A 21 13.29 -3.01 8.05
CA GLN A 21 12.08 -2.19 8.04
C GLN A 21 11.92 -1.55 9.42
N SER A 22 11.93 -0.22 9.47
CA SER A 22 11.80 0.53 10.72
C SER A 22 10.34 0.77 11.04
N TYR A 23 9.98 0.72 12.32
CA TYR A 23 8.69 1.15 12.82
C TYR A 23 8.39 2.60 12.42
N ILE A 24 7.24 2.84 11.78
CA ILE A 24 6.76 4.17 11.43
C ILE A 24 5.53 4.47 12.27
N GLN A 25 5.63 5.46 13.17
CA GLN A 25 4.55 5.80 14.11
C GLN A 25 3.24 6.12 13.38
N TYR A 26 3.29 6.88 12.28
CA TYR A 26 2.10 7.18 11.48
C TYR A 26 1.39 5.92 10.95
N TYR A 27 2.13 4.88 10.57
CA TYR A 27 1.55 3.63 10.08
C TYR A 27 0.88 2.88 11.22
N ALA A 28 1.49 2.90 12.41
CA ALA A 28 0.88 2.35 13.62
C ALA A 28 -0.38 3.13 14.02
N ASP A 29 -0.39 4.46 13.91
CA ASP A 29 -1.56 5.30 14.23
C ASP A 29 -2.75 4.99 13.32
N VAL A 30 -2.50 4.77 12.02
CA VAL A 30 -3.53 4.36 11.06
C VAL A 30 -3.96 2.91 11.29
N SER A 31 -3.02 2.00 11.52
CA SER A 31 -3.34 0.60 11.86
C SER A 31 -4.15 0.49 13.16
N ASN A 32 -3.92 1.38 14.14
CA ASN A 32 -4.71 1.46 15.36
C ASN A 32 -6.12 2.04 15.15
N GLN A 33 -6.42 2.62 13.99
CA GLN A 33 -7.77 3.08 13.61
C GLN A 33 -8.62 1.98 12.95
N VAL A 34 -8.07 0.78 12.75
CA VAL A 34 -8.85 -0.40 12.39
C VAL A 34 -9.95 -0.58 13.43
N SER A 35 -11.18 -0.78 12.96
CA SER A 35 -12.38 -0.90 13.79
C SER A 35 -12.81 -2.36 13.86
N GLN A 36 -12.72 -2.97 15.03
CA GLN A 36 -13.26 -4.31 15.26
C GLN A 36 -14.77 -4.37 14.97
N THR A 37 -15.51 -3.31 15.32
CA THR A 37 -16.95 -3.19 15.01
C THR A 37 -17.20 -3.23 13.50
N ASN A 38 -16.37 -2.58 12.69
CA ASN A 38 -16.51 -2.62 11.24
C ASN A 38 -16.27 -4.04 10.71
N ILE A 39 -15.20 -4.69 11.16
CA ILE A 39 -14.88 -6.07 10.77
C ILE A 39 -16.05 -7.02 11.08
N THR A 40 -16.56 -7.00 12.32
CA THR A 40 -17.73 -7.82 12.69
C THR A 40 -18.98 -7.47 11.86
N THR A 41 -19.18 -6.19 11.55
CA THR A 41 -20.30 -5.74 10.69
C THR A 41 -20.15 -6.26 9.27
N TYR A 42 -18.97 -6.15 8.66
CA TYR A 42 -18.71 -6.64 7.30
C TYR A 42 -18.91 -8.15 7.21
N LEU A 43 -18.41 -8.91 8.18
CA LEU A 43 -18.62 -10.36 8.25
C LEU A 43 -20.10 -10.73 8.40
N THR A 44 -20.80 -10.05 9.30
CA THR A 44 -22.25 -10.29 9.53
C THR A 44 -23.06 -9.99 8.27
N GLU A 45 -22.79 -8.87 7.62
CA GLU A 45 -23.46 -8.52 6.37
C GLU A 45 -23.11 -9.51 5.24
N PHE A 46 -21.83 -9.88 5.11
CA PHE A 46 -21.36 -10.83 4.10
C PHE A 46 -22.04 -12.21 4.26
N GLU A 47 -22.14 -12.71 5.49
CA GLU A 47 -22.86 -13.94 5.81
C GLU A 47 -24.33 -13.86 5.39
N ASN A 48 -25.01 -12.77 5.76
CA ASN A 48 -26.43 -12.57 5.50
C ASN A 48 -26.81 -12.47 4.02
N LEU A 49 -25.84 -12.22 3.13
CA LEU A 49 -26.08 -12.23 1.68
C LEU A 49 -26.36 -13.63 1.13
N GLY A 50 -26.00 -14.69 1.87
CA GLY A 50 -26.25 -16.09 1.47
C GLY A 50 -25.09 -16.73 0.72
N VAL A 51 -25.36 -17.86 0.04
CA VAL A 51 -24.37 -18.67 -0.68
C VAL A 51 -24.07 -18.05 -2.05
N LYS A 52 -22.81 -17.74 -2.33
CA LYS A 52 -22.37 -16.87 -3.43
C LYS A 52 -21.80 -17.68 -4.59
N ARG A 53 -22.46 -18.78 -4.94
CA ARG A 53 -22.07 -19.61 -6.09
C ARG A 53 -22.39 -18.89 -7.40
N ARG A 54 -21.60 -19.13 -8.46
CA ARG A 54 -21.91 -18.61 -9.81
C ARG A 54 -23.37 -18.83 -10.21
N GLY A 55 -23.98 -17.82 -10.80
CA GLY A 55 -25.37 -17.85 -11.26
C GLY A 55 -26.44 -17.65 -10.17
N THR A 56 -26.04 -17.47 -8.91
CA THR A 56 -26.98 -17.18 -7.81
C THR A 56 -27.19 -15.68 -7.64
N GLN A 57 -28.38 -15.28 -7.15
CA GLN A 57 -28.67 -13.88 -6.81
C GLN A 57 -27.76 -13.34 -5.68
N PRO A 58 -27.47 -14.10 -4.60
CA PRO A 58 -26.47 -13.71 -3.59
C PRO A 58 -25.10 -13.27 -4.13
N LEU A 59 -24.59 -13.89 -5.20
CA LEU A 59 -23.31 -13.48 -5.79
C LEU A 59 -23.40 -12.05 -6.36
N GLU A 60 -24.46 -11.77 -7.12
CA GLU A 60 -24.71 -10.43 -7.68
C GLU A 60 -25.02 -9.40 -6.56
N ASP A 61 -25.79 -9.79 -5.54
CA ASP A 61 -26.06 -8.94 -4.39
C ASP A 61 -24.77 -8.61 -3.63
N THR A 62 -23.82 -9.56 -3.54
CA THR A 62 -22.51 -9.36 -2.92
C THR A 62 -21.63 -8.41 -3.73
N TYR A 63 -21.62 -8.55 -5.06
CA TYR A 63 -20.93 -7.60 -5.94
C TYR A 63 -21.46 -6.16 -5.73
N ASN A 64 -22.78 -6.00 -5.66
CA ASN A 64 -23.41 -4.70 -5.43
C ASN A 64 -23.16 -4.17 -4.01
N TRP A 65 -23.15 -5.05 -3.00
CA TRP A 65 -22.80 -4.72 -1.63
C TRP A 65 -21.36 -4.19 -1.52
N LEU A 66 -20.40 -4.88 -2.13
CA LEU A 66 -19.00 -4.44 -2.20
C LEU A 66 -18.89 -3.04 -2.81
N ARG A 67 -19.49 -2.82 -3.99
CA ARG A 67 -19.52 -1.50 -4.65
C ARG A 67 -20.06 -0.42 -3.73
N ASN A 68 -21.16 -0.70 -3.03
CA ASN A 68 -21.77 0.25 -2.10
C ASN A 68 -20.88 0.54 -0.89
N LYS A 69 -20.11 -0.42 -0.38
CA LYS A 69 -19.13 -0.19 0.69
C LYS A 69 -18.03 0.76 0.23
N TYR A 70 -17.41 0.51 -0.92
CA TYR A 70 -16.40 1.42 -1.47
C TYR A 70 -16.96 2.83 -1.73
N LEU A 71 -18.16 2.96 -2.30
CA LEU A 71 -18.81 4.27 -2.47
C LEU A 71 -19.05 4.96 -1.12
N GLY A 72 -19.48 4.20 -0.10
CA GLY A 72 -19.68 4.69 1.26
C GLY A 72 -18.39 5.17 1.95
N PHE A 73 -17.23 4.64 1.55
CA PHE A 73 -15.93 5.12 2.02
C PHE A 73 -15.43 6.37 1.26
N GLY A 74 -16.13 6.80 0.22
CA GLY A 74 -15.77 7.97 -0.58
C GLY A 74 -14.98 7.67 -1.86
N TYR A 75 -14.90 6.40 -2.29
CA TYR A 75 -14.45 6.09 -3.66
C TYR A 75 -15.52 6.53 -4.67
N THR A 76 -15.09 6.84 -5.89
CA THR A 76 -15.98 7.30 -6.97
C THR A 76 -16.16 6.23 -8.05
N ASN A 77 -17.25 6.32 -8.81
CA ASN A 77 -17.48 5.42 -9.94
C ASN A 77 -16.34 5.41 -10.98
N ALA A 78 -15.61 6.53 -11.12
CA ALA A 78 -14.47 6.62 -12.04
C ALA A 78 -13.28 5.75 -11.61
N GLN A 79 -13.25 5.31 -10.36
CA GLN A 79 -12.21 4.44 -9.81
C GLN A 79 -12.56 2.95 -9.94
N PHE A 80 -13.79 2.64 -10.36
CA PHE A 80 -14.28 1.27 -10.45
C PHE A 80 -14.08 0.73 -11.87
N GLN A 81 -13.56 -0.48 -11.95
CA GLN A 81 -13.55 -1.29 -13.15
C GLN A 81 -14.30 -2.59 -12.84
N GLU A 82 -15.35 -2.84 -13.62
CA GLU A 82 -16.03 -4.13 -13.66
C GLU A 82 -15.35 -4.99 -14.72
N ASP A 83 -14.75 -6.10 -14.29
CA ASP A 83 -14.13 -7.08 -15.18
C ASP A 83 -15.05 -8.30 -15.32
N THR A 84 -15.81 -8.32 -16.41
CA THR A 84 -16.89 -9.29 -16.65
C THR A 84 -16.43 -10.46 -17.50
N PHE A 85 -16.77 -11.68 -17.08
CA PHE A 85 -16.42 -12.92 -17.78
C PHE A 85 -17.54 -13.96 -17.70
N ILE A 86 -17.41 -15.03 -18.51
CA ILE A 86 -18.36 -16.16 -18.53
C ILE A 86 -17.72 -17.39 -17.88
N ASN A 87 -18.38 -17.95 -16.87
CA ASN A 87 -17.99 -19.19 -16.21
C ASN A 87 -19.19 -20.15 -16.17
N GLY A 88 -19.06 -21.34 -16.78
CA GLY A 88 -20.13 -22.35 -16.80
C GLY A 88 -21.45 -21.87 -17.40
N GLY A 89 -21.43 -20.89 -18.31
CA GLY A 89 -22.62 -20.28 -18.91
C GLY A 89 -23.24 -19.12 -18.11
N TYR A 90 -22.66 -18.75 -16.97
CA TYR A 90 -23.09 -17.63 -16.14
C TYR A 90 -22.15 -16.44 -16.25
N THR A 91 -22.71 -15.24 -16.23
CA THR A 91 -21.95 -14.00 -16.12
C THR A 91 -21.41 -13.83 -14.71
N CYS A 92 -20.10 -13.68 -14.57
CA CYS A 92 -19.40 -13.39 -13.32
C CYS A 92 -18.62 -12.09 -13.47
N LYS A 93 -18.26 -11.45 -12.34
CA LYS A 93 -17.65 -10.12 -12.32
C LYS A 93 -16.55 -10.05 -11.26
N ASN A 94 -15.36 -9.61 -11.63
CA ASN A 94 -14.41 -9.13 -10.65
C ASN A 94 -14.68 -7.64 -10.39
N LEU A 95 -14.61 -7.21 -9.13
CA LEU A 95 -14.66 -5.80 -8.77
C LEU A 95 -13.26 -5.27 -8.51
N VAL A 96 -12.82 -4.31 -9.32
CA VAL A 96 -11.52 -3.66 -9.19
C VAL A 96 -11.72 -2.19 -8.83
N VAL A 97 -11.14 -1.76 -7.71
CA VAL A 97 -11.15 -0.35 -7.27
C VAL A 97 -9.73 0.19 -7.26
N THR A 98 -9.47 1.26 -8.03
CA THR A 98 -8.13 1.86 -8.14
C THR A 98 -8.03 3.18 -7.34
N LYS A 99 -7.08 3.22 -6.41
CA LYS A 99 -6.60 4.45 -5.77
C LYS A 99 -5.29 4.88 -6.44
N VAL A 100 -5.27 6.07 -7.02
CA VAL A 100 -4.11 6.56 -7.79
C VAL A 100 -3.00 7.05 -6.85
N GLY A 101 -1.78 6.57 -7.08
CA GLY A 101 -0.57 7.00 -6.38
C GLY A 101 -0.06 8.36 -6.85
N THR A 102 0.70 9.05 -6.00
CA THR A 102 1.18 10.41 -6.26
C THR A 102 2.49 10.49 -7.02
N LEU A 103 3.30 9.42 -7.01
CA LEU A 103 4.62 9.40 -7.65
C LEU A 103 4.70 8.39 -8.79
N TYR A 104 4.15 7.19 -8.59
CA TYR A 104 4.12 6.09 -9.55
C TYR A 104 2.66 5.69 -9.87
N PRO A 105 1.89 6.56 -10.57
CA PRO A 105 0.46 6.35 -10.79
C PRO A 105 0.13 5.13 -11.66
N ASN A 106 1.09 4.62 -12.43
CA ASN A 106 0.92 3.47 -13.34
C ASN A 106 1.61 2.19 -12.85
N THR A 107 2.14 2.20 -11.62
CA THR A 107 2.73 1.02 -10.98
C THR A 107 1.87 0.63 -9.80
N PHE A 108 1.44 -0.63 -9.74
CA PHE A 108 0.34 -1.05 -8.87
C PHE A 108 0.80 -1.99 -7.75
N VAL A 109 0.39 -1.68 -6.52
CA VAL A 109 0.29 -2.64 -5.42
C VAL A 109 -1.14 -3.16 -5.39
N ILE A 110 -1.31 -4.47 -5.53
CA ILE A 110 -2.62 -5.12 -5.51
C ILE A 110 -2.82 -5.73 -4.13
N ILE A 111 -3.99 -5.49 -3.54
CA ILE A 111 -4.51 -6.30 -2.43
C ILE A 111 -5.80 -6.97 -2.89
N CYS A 112 -5.90 -8.29 -2.69
CA CYS A 112 -6.99 -9.08 -3.26
C CYS A 112 -7.46 -10.24 -2.39
N GLY A 113 -8.65 -10.73 -2.73
CA GLY A 113 -9.30 -11.94 -2.22
C GLY A 113 -10.58 -12.18 -3.02
N HIS A 114 -11.26 -13.29 -2.80
CA HIS A 114 -12.48 -13.63 -3.51
C HIS A 114 -13.74 -13.40 -2.67
N TYR A 115 -14.86 -13.20 -3.36
CA TYR A 115 -16.16 -12.98 -2.72
C TYR A 115 -17.20 -14.05 -3.08
N ASP A 116 -16.88 -15.03 -3.94
CA ASP A 116 -17.74 -16.18 -4.18
C ASP A 116 -17.57 -17.28 -3.12
N SER A 117 -18.51 -18.23 -3.09
CA SER A 117 -18.48 -19.40 -2.19
C SER A 117 -19.16 -20.61 -2.84
N ILE A 118 -18.89 -21.84 -2.36
CA ILE A 118 -19.52 -23.06 -2.89
C ILE A 118 -20.79 -23.48 -2.17
N VAL A 119 -20.66 -24.02 -0.94
CA VAL A 119 -21.75 -24.70 -0.21
C VAL A 119 -22.36 -23.81 0.86
N GLY A 120 -21.52 -23.08 1.60
CA GLY A 120 -21.91 -22.18 2.68
C GLY A 120 -21.88 -20.72 2.26
N THR A 121 -22.16 -19.84 3.23
CA THR A 121 -22.09 -18.39 3.04
C THR A 121 -20.67 -17.88 2.80
N GLY A 122 -19.66 -18.69 3.13
CA GLY A 122 -18.26 -18.37 2.92
C GLY A 122 -17.77 -17.30 3.89
N THR A 123 -18.23 -17.34 5.15
CA THR A 123 -17.96 -16.23 6.08
C THR A 123 -16.48 -16.17 6.45
N ASN A 124 -15.81 -17.32 6.66
CA ASN A 124 -14.34 -17.37 6.71
C ASN A 124 -13.73 -17.35 5.33
N ASP A 125 -14.28 -18.18 4.44
CA ASP A 125 -13.77 -18.51 3.12
C ASP A 125 -14.70 -17.95 2.02
N ASN A 126 -14.54 -16.69 1.60
CA ASN A 126 -13.49 -15.75 1.99
C ASN A 126 -14.02 -14.38 2.44
N GLY A 127 -15.12 -14.38 3.19
CA GLY A 127 -15.67 -13.19 3.83
C GLY A 127 -14.67 -12.48 4.77
N SER A 128 -13.74 -13.23 5.36
CA SER A 128 -12.70 -12.71 6.26
C SER A 128 -11.61 -11.90 5.55
N GLY A 129 -11.19 -12.34 4.35
CA GLY A 129 -10.29 -11.57 3.49
C GLY A 129 -10.98 -10.31 2.97
N ILE A 130 -12.23 -10.45 2.52
CA ILE A 130 -13.05 -9.32 2.06
C ILE A 130 -13.25 -8.26 3.17
N ALA A 131 -13.58 -8.67 4.39
CA ALA A 131 -13.72 -7.76 5.53
C ALA A 131 -12.43 -6.98 5.79
N THR A 132 -11.28 -7.66 5.69
CA THR A 132 -9.96 -7.03 5.84
C THR A 132 -9.68 -6.01 4.73
N ILE A 133 -9.90 -6.39 3.47
CA ILE A 133 -9.67 -5.52 2.31
C ILE A 133 -10.53 -4.25 2.39
N LEU A 134 -11.80 -4.38 2.77
CA LEU A 134 -12.69 -3.24 2.94
C LEU A 134 -12.19 -2.26 4.02
N GLU A 135 -11.69 -2.77 5.14
CA GLU A 135 -11.20 -1.93 6.23
C GLU A 135 -9.88 -1.22 5.85
N VAL A 136 -8.96 -1.92 5.16
CA VAL A 136 -7.77 -1.29 4.57
C VAL A 136 -8.18 -0.20 3.58
N ALA A 137 -9.13 -0.48 2.68
CA ALA A 137 -9.60 0.48 1.69
C ALA A 137 -10.23 1.72 2.34
N ARG A 138 -11.01 1.54 3.42
CA ARG A 138 -11.61 2.63 4.19
C ARG A 138 -10.56 3.55 4.81
N LEU A 139 -9.53 2.98 5.42
CA LEU A 139 -8.47 3.75 6.09
C LEU A 139 -7.56 4.47 5.10
N LEU A 140 -7.22 3.83 3.98
CA LEU A 140 -6.28 4.40 3.00
C LEU A 140 -6.93 5.36 2.00
N GLN A 141 -8.26 5.51 1.99
CA GLN A 141 -8.98 6.30 0.97
C GLN A 141 -8.40 7.72 0.80
N ASN A 142 -8.16 8.45 1.90
CA ASN A 142 -7.60 9.80 1.89
C ASN A 142 -6.08 9.88 2.15
N ILE A 143 -5.40 8.76 2.36
CA ILE A 143 -3.95 8.76 2.64
C ILE A 143 -3.19 8.76 1.31
N PRO A 144 -2.31 9.74 1.02
CA PRO A 144 -1.49 9.69 -0.19
C PRO A 144 -0.49 8.52 -0.16
N THR A 145 -0.32 7.84 -1.28
CA THR A 145 0.64 6.73 -1.46
C THR A 145 1.48 7.01 -2.70
N GLU A 146 2.76 6.63 -2.72
CA GLU A 146 3.58 6.81 -3.92
C GLU A 146 3.08 5.96 -5.07
N TYR A 147 2.77 4.69 -4.79
CA TYR A 147 2.24 3.74 -5.76
C TYR A 147 0.72 3.73 -5.78
N SER A 148 0.14 3.40 -6.93
CA SER A 148 -1.30 3.15 -7.03
C SER A 148 -1.66 1.85 -6.32
N ILE A 149 -2.82 1.83 -5.66
CA ILE A 149 -3.36 0.62 -5.04
C ILE A 149 -4.56 0.14 -5.85
N LYS A 150 -4.61 -1.16 -6.12
CA LYS A 150 -5.83 -1.82 -6.60
C LYS A 150 -6.38 -2.72 -5.49
N PHE A 151 -7.61 -2.47 -5.09
CA PHE A 151 -8.39 -3.39 -4.25
C PHE A 151 -9.20 -4.27 -5.20
N ILE A 152 -8.90 -5.57 -5.26
CA ILE A 152 -9.57 -6.49 -6.17
C ILE A 152 -10.34 -7.54 -5.38
N ASN A 153 -11.61 -7.70 -5.73
CA ASN A 153 -12.50 -8.70 -5.14
C ASN A 153 -12.89 -9.63 -6.29
N PHE A 154 -12.29 -10.81 -6.31
CA PHE A 154 -12.45 -11.79 -7.39
C PHE A 154 -13.72 -12.62 -7.22
N SER A 155 -14.27 -13.08 -8.35
CA SER A 155 -15.33 -14.08 -8.39
C SER A 155 -14.82 -15.33 -9.09
N GLY A 156 -15.35 -16.50 -8.76
CA GLY A 156 -14.99 -17.75 -9.41
C GLY A 156 -13.63 -18.30 -8.97
N GLU A 157 -13.14 -17.91 -7.79
CA GLU A 157 -11.97 -18.54 -7.17
C GLU A 157 -12.25 -20.02 -6.92
N GLU A 158 -13.41 -20.29 -6.32
CA GLU A 158 -13.89 -21.60 -5.90
C GLU A 158 -14.19 -22.55 -7.09
N ASP A 159 -14.19 -21.98 -8.30
CA ASP A 159 -14.32 -22.70 -9.56
C ASP A 159 -12.98 -23.00 -10.23
N GLY A 160 -11.89 -22.83 -9.49
CA GLY A 160 -10.52 -23.02 -9.95
C GLY A 160 -9.92 -21.73 -10.50
N LEU A 161 -9.96 -20.64 -9.71
CA LEU A 161 -9.27 -19.38 -9.94
C LEU A 161 -9.69 -18.67 -11.24
N VAL A 162 -10.92 -18.87 -11.70
CA VAL A 162 -11.36 -18.44 -13.04
C VAL A 162 -11.37 -16.91 -13.15
N GLY A 163 -11.75 -16.21 -12.08
CA GLY A 163 -11.77 -14.74 -12.06
C GLY A 163 -10.38 -14.12 -12.14
N SER A 164 -9.45 -14.56 -11.29
CA SER A 164 -8.06 -14.07 -11.29
C SER A 164 -7.32 -14.46 -12.57
N GLN A 165 -7.53 -15.68 -13.10
CA GLN A 165 -7.03 -16.06 -14.42
C GLN A 165 -7.57 -15.17 -15.54
N HIS A 166 -8.88 -14.85 -15.52
CA HIS A 166 -9.46 -13.93 -16.47
C HIS A 166 -8.77 -12.57 -16.38
N TYR A 167 -8.67 -12.00 -15.18
CA TYR A 167 -8.06 -10.68 -14.96
C TYR A 167 -6.60 -10.61 -15.45
N VAL A 168 -5.80 -11.63 -15.13
CA VAL A 168 -4.41 -11.70 -15.60
C VAL A 168 -4.35 -11.71 -17.13
N ASN A 169 -5.17 -12.51 -17.79
CA ASN A 169 -5.16 -12.63 -19.24
C ASN A 169 -5.74 -11.40 -19.96
N SER A 170 -6.87 -10.88 -19.50
CA SER A 170 -7.68 -9.87 -20.19
C SER A 170 -7.34 -8.43 -19.78
N VAL A 171 -6.70 -8.25 -18.62
CA VAL A 171 -6.33 -6.92 -18.10
C VAL A 171 -4.82 -6.80 -17.99
N VAL A 172 -4.15 -7.67 -17.21
CA VAL A 172 -2.69 -7.53 -16.96
C VAL A 172 -1.91 -7.67 -18.25
N ASN A 173 -2.10 -8.78 -18.97
CA ASN A 173 -1.36 -9.11 -20.18
C ASN A 173 -1.87 -8.39 -21.43
N ALA A 174 -3.13 -7.98 -21.46
CA ALA A 174 -3.72 -7.27 -22.59
C ALA A 174 -3.42 -5.75 -22.58
N THR A 175 -3.04 -5.18 -21.43
CA THR A 175 -2.58 -3.79 -21.37
C THR A 175 -1.24 -3.66 -22.10
N ASN A 176 -1.05 -2.57 -22.87
CA ASN A 176 0.19 -2.32 -23.61
C ASN A 176 0.79 -0.93 -23.26
N PRO A 177 1.99 -0.87 -22.65
CA PRO A 177 2.78 -2.01 -22.16
C PRO A 177 2.04 -2.82 -21.08
N LYS A 178 2.48 -4.07 -20.84
CA LYS A 178 1.93 -4.95 -19.78
C LYS A 178 1.76 -4.16 -18.49
N LEU A 179 0.64 -4.38 -17.79
CA LEU A 179 0.36 -3.68 -16.54
C LEU A 179 1.54 -3.84 -15.56
N ASP A 180 2.06 -2.73 -15.05
CA ASP A 180 3.23 -2.73 -14.17
C ASP A 180 2.79 -3.00 -12.73
N ILE A 181 3.01 -4.24 -12.25
CA ILE A 181 2.62 -4.70 -10.93
C ILE A 181 3.88 -4.78 -10.06
N LYS A 182 3.90 -4.03 -8.96
CA LYS A 182 4.97 -4.09 -7.96
C LYS A 182 4.82 -5.31 -7.06
N LEU A 183 3.58 -5.62 -6.66
CA LEU A 183 3.25 -6.66 -5.70
C LEU A 183 1.77 -7.03 -5.80
N VAL A 184 1.47 -8.32 -5.64
CA VAL A 184 0.13 -8.85 -5.33
C VAL A 184 0.13 -9.39 -3.90
N PHE A 185 -0.78 -8.89 -3.07
CA PHE A 185 -0.98 -9.32 -1.70
C PHE A 185 -2.36 -9.96 -1.54
N ASN A 186 -2.40 -11.28 -1.44
CA ASN A 186 -3.64 -12.05 -1.34
C ASN A 186 -4.04 -12.30 0.12
N LEU A 187 -5.35 -12.26 0.39
CA LEU A 187 -5.92 -12.61 1.69
C LEU A 187 -6.98 -13.67 1.47
N ASP A 188 -6.75 -14.85 2.02
CA ASP A 188 -7.68 -15.98 1.92
C ASP A 188 -7.77 -16.74 3.23
N GLU A 189 -8.98 -17.08 3.65
CA GLU A 189 -9.27 -17.70 4.95
C GLU A 189 -8.49 -17.07 6.13
N VAL A 190 -8.77 -15.81 6.49
CA VAL A 190 -8.05 -15.06 7.54
C VAL A 190 -8.91 -14.77 8.78
N GLY A 191 -9.86 -15.64 9.10
CA GLY A 191 -10.84 -15.47 10.19
C GLY A 191 -10.56 -16.27 11.45
N GLY A 192 -9.67 -17.27 11.41
CA GLY A 192 -9.32 -18.11 12.54
C GLY A 192 -10.47 -19.01 13.01
N VAL A 193 -10.23 -19.80 14.06
CA VAL A 193 -11.16 -20.83 14.52
C VAL A 193 -11.73 -20.51 15.89
N ALA A 194 -13.06 -20.54 16.03
CA ALA A 194 -13.74 -20.30 17.29
C ALA A 194 -13.27 -21.26 18.39
N GLY A 195 -12.98 -20.71 19.58
CA GLY A 195 -12.53 -21.48 20.74
C GLY A 195 -11.05 -21.90 20.73
N MET A 196 -10.30 -21.59 19.66
CA MET A 196 -8.85 -21.76 19.62
C MET A 196 -8.11 -20.48 20.04
N THR A 197 -6.80 -20.62 20.31
CA THR A 197 -5.92 -19.45 20.47
C THR A 197 -5.42 -19.03 19.09
N ASN A 198 -6.06 -18.02 18.49
CA ASN A 198 -5.69 -17.48 17.19
C ASN A 198 -4.75 -16.28 17.38
N ASN A 199 -3.45 -16.53 17.44
CA ASN A 199 -2.43 -15.50 17.68
C ASN A 199 -1.27 -15.54 16.67
N THR A 200 -1.39 -16.31 15.60
CA THR A 200 -0.38 -16.49 14.56
C THR A 200 -1.05 -16.41 13.21
N ILE A 201 -0.50 -15.59 12.30
CA ILE A 201 -0.91 -15.51 10.90
C ILE A 201 0.16 -16.17 10.02
N THR A 202 -0.27 -16.93 9.01
CA THR A 202 0.64 -17.49 8.01
C THR A 202 0.93 -16.42 6.97
N CYS A 203 2.20 -16.08 6.79
CA CYS A 203 2.70 -15.26 5.69
C CYS A 203 3.20 -16.19 4.58
N GLU A 204 2.69 -16.00 3.37
CA GLU A 204 2.94 -16.90 2.25
C GLU A 204 3.85 -16.26 1.21
N ARG A 205 4.82 -17.04 0.72
CA ARG A 205 5.71 -16.64 -0.37
C ARG A 205 5.63 -17.62 -1.54
N ASP A 206 5.93 -17.12 -2.72
CA ASP A 206 6.19 -17.92 -3.90
C ASP A 206 7.39 -18.85 -3.67
N THR A 207 7.17 -20.13 -3.95
CA THR A 207 8.23 -21.14 -4.07
C THR A 207 8.08 -21.99 -5.34
N GLY A 208 7.13 -21.62 -6.20
CA GLY A 208 6.70 -22.38 -7.36
C GLY A 208 7.45 -22.00 -8.62
N THR A 209 6.74 -22.10 -9.74
CA THR A 209 7.25 -21.85 -11.09
C THR A 209 6.39 -20.82 -11.80
N PRO A 210 6.96 -19.86 -12.55
CA PRO A 210 8.39 -19.66 -12.84
C PRO A 210 9.21 -19.32 -11.60
N THR A 211 10.55 -19.54 -11.63
CA THR A 211 11.40 -19.34 -10.43
C THR A 211 11.97 -17.92 -10.30
N THR A 212 11.69 -17.06 -11.28
CA THR A 212 12.32 -15.76 -11.45
C THR A 212 11.77 -14.68 -10.51
N ASN A 213 10.57 -14.87 -9.98
CA ASN A 213 9.87 -14.01 -9.02
C ASN A 213 10.06 -14.47 -7.56
N ASN A 214 10.47 -15.72 -7.29
CA ASN A 214 10.56 -16.29 -5.94
C ASN A 214 11.48 -15.49 -5.00
N ALA A 215 12.62 -15.00 -5.51
CA ALA A 215 13.55 -14.21 -4.70
C ALA A 215 12.94 -12.85 -4.28
N ALA A 216 12.20 -12.21 -5.18
CA ALA A 216 11.48 -10.97 -4.90
C ALA A 216 10.31 -11.23 -3.95
N SER A 217 9.52 -12.28 -4.18
CA SER A 217 8.42 -12.69 -3.30
C SER A 217 8.92 -13.02 -1.89
N ASN A 218 10.05 -13.73 -1.76
CA ASN A 218 10.67 -14.00 -0.47
C ASN A 218 11.10 -12.69 0.24
N THR A 219 11.64 -11.72 -0.50
CA THR A 219 12.00 -10.42 0.07
C THR A 219 10.77 -9.69 0.60
N ILE A 220 9.72 -9.59 -0.21
CA ILE A 220 8.48 -8.93 0.18
C ILE A 220 7.78 -9.67 1.34
N THR A 221 7.82 -11.00 1.37
CA THR A 221 7.21 -11.77 2.46
C THR A 221 7.96 -11.59 3.78
N ASN A 222 9.28 -11.39 3.75
CA ASN A 222 10.04 -11.00 4.95
C ASN A 222 9.69 -9.58 5.43
N GLU A 223 9.42 -8.66 4.50
CA GLU A 223 8.87 -7.33 4.83
C GLU A 223 7.46 -7.45 5.43
N LEU A 224 6.60 -8.33 4.89
CA LEU A 224 5.27 -8.63 5.41
C LEU A 224 5.35 -9.15 6.85
N ILE A 225 6.19 -10.16 7.11
CA ILE A 225 6.45 -10.71 8.45
C ILE A 225 6.87 -9.60 9.42
N THR A 226 7.75 -8.70 8.98
CA THR A 226 8.18 -7.58 9.81
C THR A 226 7.01 -6.62 10.08
N CYS A 227 6.20 -6.29 9.07
CA CYS A 227 5.02 -5.43 9.23
C CYS A 227 3.98 -6.02 10.19
N VAL A 228 3.77 -7.34 10.18
CA VAL A 228 2.88 -8.02 11.14
C VAL A 228 3.32 -7.74 12.58
N GLY A 229 4.61 -7.95 12.88
CA GLY A 229 5.16 -7.72 14.22
C GLY A 229 5.22 -6.25 14.64
N LEU A 230 5.28 -5.32 13.68
CA LEU A 230 5.30 -3.89 13.96
C LEU A 230 3.92 -3.29 14.21
N TYR A 231 2.87 -3.80 13.53
CA TYR A 231 1.56 -3.13 13.47
C TYR A 231 0.40 -3.98 14.00
N SER A 232 0.65 -5.20 14.45
CA SER A 232 -0.36 -6.08 15.05
C SER A 232 0.22 -6.86 16.24
N PRO A 233 -0.63 -7.46 17.10
CA PRO A 233 -0.17 -8.34 18.18
C PRO A 233 0.10 -9.79 17.72
N LEU A 234 -0.02 -10.08 16.43
CA LEU A 234 0.10 -11.45 15.91
C LEU A 234 1.56 -11.89 15.81
N ASN A 235 1.79 -13.17 16.08
CA ASN A 235 2.99 -13.87 15.63
C ASN A 235 2.86 -14.22 14.14
N THR A 236 3.96 -14.65 13.54
CA THR A 236 4.01 -15.04 12.12
C THR A 236 4.49 -16.46 11.96
N TYR A 237 3.92 -17.16 10.99
CA TYR A 237 4.44 -18.42 10.46
C TYR A 237 4.74 -18.24 8.97
N LEU A 238 5.90 -18.67 8.48
CA LEU A 238 6.24 -18.58 7.06
C LEU A 238 5.87 -19.87 6.35
N SER A 239 5.05 -19.77 5.30
CA SER A 239 4.68 -20.89 4.44
C SER A 239 4.87 -20.54 2.96
N TYR A 240 4.63 -21.53 2.09
CA TYR A 240 4.54 -21.32 0.65
C TYR A 240 3.12 -20.87 0.27
N ALA A 241 3.03 -20.05 -0.77
CA ALA A 241 1.78 -19.69 -1.42
C ALA A 241 1.15 -20.92 -2.09
N TYR A 242 -0.16 -21.09 -1.93
CA TYR A 242 -0.90 -22.22 -2.42
C TYR A 242 -2.34 -21.85 -2.76
N ALA A 243 -2.78 -22.26 -3.95
CA ALA A 243 -4.18 -22.41 -4.36
C ALA A 243 -5.13 -21.27 -3.95
N SER A 244 -4.82 -20.04 -4.37
CA SER A 244 -5.73 -18.89 -4.26
C SER A 244 -5.43 -17.87 -5.39
N ASP A 245 -6.07 -16.71 -5.38
CA ASP A 245 -6.10 -15.75 -6.50
C ASP A 245 -4.74 -15.12 -6.86
N TYR A 246 -3.71 -15.23 -6.03
CA TYR A 246 -2.35 -14.86 -6.40
C TYR A 246 -1.67 -15.84 -7.39
N MET A 247 -2.17 -17.08 -7.56
CA MET A 247 -1.46 -18.12 -8.32
C MET A 247 -1.42 -17.78 -9.81
N PRO A 248 -2.49 -17.25 -10.43
CA PRO A 248 -2.41 -16.81 -11.82
C PRO A 248 -1.43 -15.63 -12.01
N PHE A 249 -1.17 -14.85 -10.96
CA PHE A 249 -0.15 -13.79 -11.00
C PHE A 249 1.26 -14.37 -10.83
N GLU A 250 1.45 -15.34 -9.92
CA GLU A 250 2.70 -16.11 -9.78
C GLU A 250 3.09 -16.76 -11.11
N ASP A 251 2.18 -17.50 -11.73
CA ASP A 251 2.35 -18.15 -13.03
C ASP A 251 2.71 -17.15 -14.15
N ASN A 252 2.23 -15.90 -14.01
CA ASN A 252 2.50 -14.79 -14.93
C ASN A 252 3.78 -14.00 -14.57
N ASN A 253 4.61 -14.56 -13.68
CA ASN A 253 5.88 -14.03 -13.20
C ASN A 253 5.76 -12.69 -12.45
N GLU A 254 4.64 -12.45 -11.78
CA GLU A 254 4.46 -11.30 -10.88
C GLU A 254 4.97 -11.63 -9.47
N VAL A 255 5.35 -10.59 -8.72
CA VAL A 255 5.75 -10.76 -7.32
C VAL A 255 4.50 -10.90 -6.45
N ILE A 256 4.39 -12.00 -5.71
CA ILE A 256 3.24 -12.28 -4.83
C ILE A 256 3.65 -12.40 -3.35
N THR A 257 2.68 -12.19 -2.46
CA THR A 257 2.74 -12.51 -1.03
C THR A 257 1.32 -12.74 -0.53
N GLY A 258 1.13 -13.37 0.63
CA GLY A 258 -0.22 -13.68 1.10
C GLY A 258 -0.37 -13.82 2.62
N PHE A 259 -1.62 -13.73 3.06
CA PHE A 259 -2.05 -14.13 4.38
C PHE A 259 -3.03 -15.29 4.30
N PHE A 260 -2.83 -16.24 5.21
CA PHE A 260 -3.70 -17.38 5.45
C PHE A 260 -3.75 -17.69 6.95
N GLU A 261 -4.87 -18.18 7.47
CA GLU A 261 -4.95 -18.55 8.89
C GLU A 261 -4.00 -19.70 9.25
N THR A 262 -3.35 -19.61 10.41
CA THR A 262 -2.48 -20.71 10.87
C THR A 262 -3.27 -21.85 11.52
N ASN A 263 -4.37 -21.51 12.20
CA ASN A 263 -5.33 -22.52 12.64
C ASN A 263 -6.35 -22.67 11.51
N GLU A 264 -6.22 -23.73 10.72
CA GLU A 264 -7.15 -23.99 9.61
C GLU A 264 -8.49 -24.52 10.11
N THR A 265 -9.56 -23.87 9.66
CA THR A 265 -10.93 -24.28 9.94
C THR A 265 -11.29 -25.60 9.25
N SER A 266 -12.06 -26.45 9.94
CA SER A 266 -12.68 -27.63 9.32
C SER A 266 -13.99 -27.29 8.59
N HIS A 267 -14.41 -26.02 8.61
CA HIS A 267 -15.70 -25.58 8.09
C HIS A 267 -15.66 -25.04 6.66
N LYS A 268 -14.49 -24.83 6.05
CA LYS A 268 -14.37 -24.34 4.67
C LYS A 268 -15.15 -25.18 3.67
N HIS A 269 -15.68 -24.53 2.65
CA HIS A 269 -16.60 -25.11 1.66
C HIS A 269 -17.79 -25.89 2.26
N SER A 270 -18.23 -25.57 3.49
CA SER A 270 -19.36 -26.24 4.15
C SER A 270 -20.47 -25.25 4.53
N ALA A 271 -21.69 -25.75 4.76
CA ALA A 271 -22.80 -24.94 5.28
C ALA A 271 -22.55 -24.36 6.68
N THR A 272 -21.47 -24.79 7.35
CA THR A 272 -21.07 -24.32 8.67
C THR A 272 -19.91 -23.33 8.63
N ASP A 273 -19.49 -22.88 7.44
CA ASP A 273 -18.57 -21.74 7.36
C ASP A 273 -19.33 -20.43 7.69
N LEU A 274 -19.45 -20.18 8.99
CA LEU A 274 -20.29 -19.15 9.60
C LEU A 274 -19.50 -18.36 10.63
N LEU A 275 -19.93 -17.13 10.89
CA LEU A 275 -19.37 -16.18 11.85
C LEU A 275 -19.20 -16.77 13.25
N ILE A 276 -20.12 -17.64 13.66
CA ILE A 276 -20.08 -18.28 14.96
C ILE A 276 -18.92 -19.27 15.13
N ASN A 277 -18.35 -19.76 14.01
CA ASN A 277 -17.27 -20.74 14.00
C ASN A 277 -15.88 -20.11 13.77
N MET A 278 -15.81 -18.79 13.66
CA MET A 278 -14.57 -18.02 13.45
C MET A 278 -14.21 -17.18 14.67
N ASP A 279 -13.07 -16.50 14.60
CA ASP A 279 -12.61 -15.53 15.59
C ASP A 279 -12.51 -14.10 14.99
N PRO A 280 -13.58 -13.29 15.10
CA PRO A 280 -13.57 -11.92 14.58
C PRO A 280 -12.52 -11.01 15.24
N VAL A 281 -12.04 -11.33 16.44
CA VAL A 281 -10.94 -10.58 17.10
C VAL A 281 -9.62 -10.86 16.39
N TYR A 282 -9.41 -12.11 15.99
CA TYR A 282 -8.26 -12.48 15.17
C TYR A 282 -8.30 -11.78 13.81
N ASN A 283 -9.44 -11.81 13.10
CA ASN A 283 -9.58 -11.13 11.82
C ASN A 283 -9.35 -9.60 11.94
N TYR A 284 -9.80 -8.98 13.03
CA TYR A 284 -9.46 -7.60 13.38
C TYR A 284 -7.94 -7.37 13.46
N ASN A 285 -7.20 -8.26 14.13
CA ASN A 285 -5.74 -8.15 14.22
C ASN A 285 -5.05 -8.40 12.87
N VAL A 286 -5.59 -9.29 12.02
CA VAL A 286 -5.12 -9.45 10.65
C VAL A 286 -5.31 -8.16 9.85
N ALA A 287 -6.45 -7.48 10.00
CA ALA A 287 -6.69 -6.20 9.35
C ALA A 287 -5.72 -5.09 9.80
N LYS A 288 -5.29 -5.10 11.06
CA LYS A 288 -4.20 -4.23 11.54
C LYS A 288 -2.88 -4.51 10.84
N ALA A 289 -2.50 -5.79 10.74
CA ALA A 289 -1.28 -6.21 10.05
C ALA A 289 -1.33 -5.82 8.56
N ALA A 290 -2.43 -6.12 7.88
CA ALA A 290 -2.63 -5.81 6.47
C ALA A 290 -2.61 -4.30 6.21
N THR A 291 -3.21 -3.49 7.09
CA THR A 291 -3.18 -2.02 6.98
C THR A 291 -1.75 -1.49 7.04
N GLY A 292 -0.96 -1.91 8.04
CA GLY A 292 0.44 -1.51 8.16
C GLY A 292 1.31 -1.97 6.99
N ALA A 293 1.11 -3.21 6.53
CA ALA A 293 1.80 -3.75 5.36
C ALA A 293 1.46 -2.98 4.07
N MET A 294 0.18 -2.66 3.83
CA MET A 294 -0.22 -1.89 2.64
C MET A 294 0.30 -0.46 2.66
N MET A 295 0.34 0.19 3.82
CA MET A 295 0.99 1.50 3.95
C MET A 295 2.48 1.42 3.61
N HIS A 296 3.16 0.35 4.03
CA HIS A 296 4.57 0.10 3.68
C HIS A 296 4.75 -0.17 2.18
N PHE A 297 4.04 -1.13 1.61
CA PHE A 297 4.21 -1.54 0.21
C PHE A 297 3.87 -0.41 -0.78
N ALA A 298 2.82 0.34 -0.51
CA ALA A 298 2.39 1.48 -1.32
C ALA A 298 3.19 2.77 -1.05
N VAL A 299 4.08 2.74 -0.04
CA VAL A 299 4.85 3.90 0.46
C VAL A 299 3.90 5.05 0.76
N ALA A 300 3.07 4.87 1.80
CA ALA A 300 2.16 5.88 2.29
C ALA A 300 2.96 7.08 2.79
N ALA A 301 2.51 8.28 2.42
CA ALA A 301 3.10 9.52 2.89
C ALA A 301 3.07 9.52 4.42
N THR A 302 4.24 9.57 5.03
CA THR A 302 4.34 9.88 6.46
C THR A 302 3.99 11.35 6.61
N THR A 303 3.27 11.70 7.67
CA THR A 303 3.10 13.12 8.01
C THR A 303 4.49 13.74 8.10
N LEU A 304 4.80 14.70 7.21
CA LEU A 304 5.81 15.70 7.52
C LEU A 304 5.38 16.30 8.84
N ASP A 305 6.22 16.12 9.85
CA ASP A 305 6.03 16.54 11.23
C ASP A 305 5.18 17.82 11.32
N GLU A 306 4.06 17.79 12.03
CA GLU A 306 3.15 18.94 12.16
C GLU A 306 3.87 20.16 12.78
N THR A 307 4.97 19.90 13.51
CA THR A 307 5.91 20.90 14.02
C THR A 307 6.71 21.60 12.90
N ALA A 308 6.92 20.94 11.76
CA ALA A 308 7.52 21.55 10.59
C ALA A 308 6.55 22.55 9.95
N PHE A 309 5.25 22.21 9.81
CA PHE A 309 4.28 23.11 9.18
C PHE A 309 4.02 24.40 9.96
N THR A 310 4.00 24.34 11.29
CA THR A 310 3.79 25.52 12.16
C THR A 310 4.99 26.47 12.14
N ASN A 311 6.22 25.97 12.00
CA ASN A 311 7.42 26.81 11.89
C ASN A 311 7.68 27.33 10.45
N ILE A 312 7.34 26.56 9.42
CA ILE A 312 7.50 26.93 8.00
C ILE A 312 6.56 28.07 7.58
N ALA A 313 5.35 28.16 8.16
CA ALA A 313 4.40 29.24 7.89
C ALA A 313 4.89 30.63 8.35
N SER A 314 5.93 30.70 9.17
CA SER A 314 6.52 31.96 9.61
C SER A 314 7.42 32.62 8.55
N VAL A 315 7.94 31.86 7.57
CA VAL A 315 8.84 32.40 6.54
C VAL A 315 8.07 33.09 5.43
N ARG A 316 8.37 34.36 5.20
CA ARG A 316 7.70 35.20 4.19
C ARG A 316 8.67 35.66 3.12
N PHE A 317 8.28 35.48 1.88
CA PHE A 317 8.99 35.95 0.69
C PHE A 317 8.20 37.10 0.07
N PHE A 318 8.76 38.31 0.04
CA PHE A 318 8.05 39.49 -0.45
C PHE A 318 8.99 40.55 -1.05
N PRO A 319 8.51 41.47 -1.89
CA PRO A 319 7.19 41.42 -2.53
C PRO A 319 7.09 40.21 -3.46
N ASN A 320 5.89 39.68 -3.66
CA ASN A 320 5.63 38.68 -4.69
C ASN A 320 4.32 39.07 -5.38
N PRO A 321 4.35 39.57 -6.63
CA PRO A 321 5.50 39.56 -7.56
C PRO A 321 6.65 40.52 -7.20
N VAL A 322 7.89 40.12 -7.51
CA VAL A 322 9.15 40.82 -7.20
C VAL A 322 9.77 41.41 -8.48
N LYS A 323 10.60 42.44 -8.35
CA LYS A 323 11.36 43.02 -9.47
C LYS A 323 12.87 42.89 -9.24
N ASP A 324 13.40 43.72 -8.33
CA ASP A 324 14.85 43.85 -8.15
C ASP A 324 15.37 43.20 -6.87
N ASN A 325 14.59 43.25 -5.80
CA ASN A 325 14.99 42.87 -4.45
C ASN A 325 13.93 41.97 -3.81
N LEU A 326 14.31 40.74 -3.47
CA LEU A 326 13.48 39.79 -2.74
C LEU A 326 13.85 39.83 -1.26
N TYR A 327 12.88 40.16 -0.42
CA TYR A 327 13.00 40.10 1.02
C TYR A 327 12.52 38.75 1.54
N ILE A 328 13.27 38.21 2.49
CA ILE A 328 12.99 36.95 3.18
C ILE A 328 12.98 37.26 4.66
N ASP A 329 11.80 37.18 5.26
CA ASP A 329 11.61 37.21 6.71
C ASP A 329 11.60 35.77 7.20
N PHE A 330 12.61 35.38 7.97
CA PHE A 330 12.76 34.03 8.51
C PHE A 330 11.83 33.75 9.70
N GLY A 331 11.07 34.75 10.16
CA GLY A 331 10.12 34.59 11.25
C GLY A 331 10.80 34.18 12.55
N ILE A 332 10.31 33.11 13.15
CA ILE A 332 10.81 32.56 14.43
C ILE A 332 11.78 31.39 14.24
N LEU A 333 12.24 31.14 13.00
CA LEU A 333 13.14 30.01 12.74
C LEU A 333 14.51 30.19 13.40
N PRO A 334 14.97 29.23 14.21
CA PRO A 334 16.23 29.33 14.94
C PRO A 334 17.37 28.60 14.21
N ALA A 335 17.81 29.05 13.03
CA ALA A 335 18.98 28.46 12.37
C ALA A 335 20.16 29.44 12.27
N LYS A 336 21.38 28.91 12.42
CA LYS A 336 22.62 29.70 12.30
C LYS A 336 23.02 29.97 10.85
N GLU A 337 22.59 29.10 9.93
CA GLU A 337 22.91 29.17 8.51
C GLU A 337 21.70 28.76 7.67
N TYR A 338 21.53 29.45 6.55
CA TYR A 338 20.54 29.13 5.53
C TYR A 338 21.18 29.13 4.15
N GLU A 339 20.91 28.11 3.35
CA GLU A 339 21.22 28.10 1.92
C GLU A 339 19.97 28.48 1.12
N ILE A 340 20.12 29.43 0.20
CA ILE A 340 19.04 29.89 -0.67
C ILE A 340 19.38 29.61 -2.10
N GLU A 341 18.50 28.87 -2.76
CA GLU A 341 18.58 28.61 -4.18
C GLU A 341 17.33 29.17 -4.88
N ILE A 342 17.51 29.75 -6.06
CA ILE A 342 16.39 30.07 -6.96
C ILE A 342 16.49 29.14 -8.15
N LEU A 343 15.40 28.43 -8.40
CA LEU A 343 15.25 27.47 -9.49
C LEU A 343 14.32 28.05 -10.55
N ASP A 344 14.67 27.92 -11.82
CA ASP A 344 13.74 28.18 -12.91
C ASP A 344 12.66 27.08 -13.02
N VAL A 345 11.70 27.24 -13.94
CA VAL A 345 10.60 26.28 -14.14
C VAL A 345 11.07 24.88 -14.59
N TYR A 346 12.32 24.75 -15.03
CA TYR A 346 12.93 23.48 -15.42
C TYR A 346 13.78 22.87 -14.29
N GLY A 347 13.78 23.48 -13.11
CA GLY A 347 14.55 23.03 -11.95
C GLY A 347 16.03 23.40 -12.00
N LYS A 348 16.46 24.21 -12.96
CA LYS A 348 17.86 24.66 -13.05
C LYS A 348 18.12 25.72 -12.00
N LYS A 349 19.21 25.56 -11.24
CA LYS A 349 19.71 26.56 -10.29
C LYS A 349 20.19 27.79 -11.04
N VAL A 350 19.49 28.91 -10.86
CA VAL A 350 19.82 30.21 -11.47
C VAL A 350 20.40 31.21 -10.48
N PHE A 351 20.27 30.92 -9.17
CA PHE A 351 20.87 31.69 -8.08
C PHE A 351 21.18 30.74 -6.91
N ASN A 352 22.29 30.97 -6.21
CA ASN A 352 22.58 30.35 -4.92
C ASN A 352 23.27 31.39 -4.01
N ASN A 353 22.92 31.41 -2.73
CA ASN A 353 23.64 32.15 -1.70
C ASN A 353 23.57 31.46 -0.34
N LEU A 354 24.68 31.48 0.40
CA LEU A 354 24.74 31.02 1.79
C LEU A 354 24.63 32.23 2.72
N ILE A 355 23.68 32.19 3.65
CA ILE A 355 23.48 33.23 4.66
C ILE A 355 23.90 32.68 6.02
N GLN A 356 24.95 33.28 6.58
CA GLN A 356 25.44 32.96 7.92
C GLN A 356 24.98 34.04 8.92
N SER A 357 24.61 33.62 10.13
CA SER A 357 24.11 34.50 11.20
C SER A 357 23.04 35.49 10.71
N PRO A 358 21.96 35.00 10.08
CA PRO A 358 20.97 35.85 9.44
C PRO A 358 20.31 36.79 10.44
N LYS A 359 20.09 38.04 10.00
CA LYS A 359 19.07 38.88 10.61
C LYS A 359 17.70 38.29 10.27
N GLN A 360 16.69 38.57 11.11
CA GLN A 360 15.32 38.13 10.86
C GLN A 360 14.83 38.45 9.43
N LEU A 361 15.24 39.59 8.89
CA LEU A 361 14.96 40.00 7.52
C LEU A 361 16.25 40.09 6.70
N VAL A 362 16.29 39.40 5.56
CA VAL A 362 17.38 39.47 4.58
C VAL A 362 16.86 39.94 3.23
N ASN A 363 17.65 40.76 2.55
CA ASN A 363 17.39 41.20 1.18
C ASN A 363 18.34 40.51 0.21
N ILE A 364 17.79 40.02 -0.90
CA ILE A 364 18.54 39.41 -1.99
C ILE A 364 18.29 40.19 -3.27
N ASN A 365 19.36 40.68 -3.88
CA ASN A 365 19.29 41.27 -5.21
C ASN A 365 19.13 40.17 -6.27
N ILE A 366 18.02 40.25 -7.02
CA ILE A 366 17.67 39.32 -8.08
C ILE A 366 17.40 40.03 -9.41
N SER A 367 17.83 41.30 -9.54
CA SER A 367 17.60 42.12 -10.74
C SER A 367 18.28 41.58 -12.00
N HIS A 368 19.20 40.62 -11.85
CA HIS A 368 19.86 39.93 -12.95
C HIS A 368 19.04 38.75 -13.51
N LEU A 369 17.95 38.34 -12.84
CA LEU A 369 17.09 37.26 -13.30
C LEU A 369 16.03 37.77 -14.27
N ASN A 370 15.72 36.97 -15.29
CA ASN A 370 14.70 37.30 -16.27
C ASN A 370 13.29 37.24 -15.66
N ARG A 371 12.34 37.95 -16.25
CA ARG A 371 10.92 37.87 -15.89
C ARG A 371 10.40 36.45 -16.05
N GLY A 372 9.64 35.95 -15.08
CA GLY A 372 9.15 34.58 -15.09
C GLY A 372 8.70 34.05 -13.74
N ILE A 373 8.33 32.77 -13.72
CA ILE A 373 7.99 32.03 -12.50
C ILE A 373 9.24 31.30 -12.04
N TYR A 374 9.53 31.38 -10.74
CA TYR A 374 10.66 30.71 -10.12
C TYR A 374 10.23 30.03 -8.83
N LEU A 375 11.01 29.03 -8.42
CA LEU A 375 10.90 28.41 -7.10
C LEU A 375 12.09 28.84 -6.26
N VAL A 376 11.83 29.50 -5.13
CA VAL A 376 12.85 29.76 -4.11
C VAL A 376 12.88 28.57 -3.16
N GLN A 377 14.04 27.98 -3.00
CA GLN A 377 14.33 26.92 -2.05
C GLN A 377 15.21 27.49 -0.94
N LEU A 378 14.80 27.29 0.31
CA LEU A 378 15.54 27.67 1.51
C LEU A 378 15.85 26.40 2.30
N SER A 379 17.13 26.06 2.45
CA SER A 379 17.58 24.86 3.15
C SER A 379 18.33 25.24 4.43
N PHE A 380 18.03 24.58 5.54
CA PHE A 380 18.69 24.82 6.84
C PHE A 380 18.53 23.58 7.73
N GLU A 381 19.59 23.20 8.45
CA GLU A 381 19.55 22.12 9.48
C GLU A 381 18.84 20.82 9.03
N GLY A 382 18.96 20.44 7.76
CA GLY A 382 18.32 19.24 7.18
C GLY A 382 16.87 19.44 6.72
N ALA A 383 16.27 20.61 6.94
CA ALA A 383 14.94 20.99 6.46
C ALA A 383 15.02 21.81 5.15
N THR A 384 13.92 21.85 4.41
CA THR A 384 13.81 22.62 3.16
C THR A 384 12.43 23.28 3.04
N ILE A 385 12.40 24.58 2.75
CA ILE A 385 11.19 25.36 2.45
C ILE A 385 11.21 25.75 0.98
N ARG A 386 10.10 25.56 0.28
CA ARG A 386 9.95 25.94 -1.14
C ARG A 386 8.81 26.91 -1.32
N LYS A 387 9.07 28.05 -1.99
CA LYS A 387 8.04 29.04 -2.30
C LYS A 387 8.11 29.51 -3.75
N LYS A 388 6.95 29.55 -4.40
CA LYS A 388 6.81 30.13 -5.74
C LYS A 388 6.91 31.66 -5.67
N ILE A 389 7.76 32.25 -6.50
CA ILE A 389 7.82 33.70 -6.73
C ILE A 389 7.60 34.02 -8.21
N ILE A 390 7.13 35.24 -8.48
CA ILE A 390 6.96 35.77 -9.83
C ILE A 390 7.89 36.98 -9.97
N ILE A 391 8.85 36.94 -10.89
CA ILE A 391 9.72 38.07 -11.23
C ILE A 391 9.08 38.85 -12.39
N LYS A 392 8.85 40.15 -12.20
CA LYS A 392 8.13 41.04 -13.13
C LYS A 392 9.00 41.98 -13.93
#